data_AF-A0A7Y4UPS0-F1
#
_entry.id   AF-A0A7Y4UPS0-F1
#
_cell.length_a   1.000
_cell.length_b   1.000
_cell.length_c   1.000
_cell.angle_alpha   90.00
_cell.angle_beta   90.00
_cell.angle_gamma   90.00
#
_symmetry.space_group_name_H-M   'P 1'
#
loop_
_entity.id
_entity.type
_entity.pdbx_description
1 polymer ?
#
loop_
_entity_poly.entity_id
_entity_poly.type
_entity_poly.pdbx_seq_one_letter_code
_entity_poly.pdbx_strand_id
1 'polypeptide(L)'
;MARPRKHPEGLNRTVSFKLSEVDYLNYTTKVKASGLPNSDFFREVVLTNKTQITAKPQKSEDRKRLVFLFDKTSNNLNQLAHRANADYLAGRLSEAVYEQLLLELENIGRYLEATLPNVN
;
A
#
# COMPACT_ATOMS: atom_id res chain seq x y z
N MET A 1 15.66 22.65 -36.46
CA MET A 1 14.40 22.30 -35.78
C MET A 1 14.34 23.04 -34.45
N ALA A 2 13.28 23.81 -34.19
CA ALA A 2 13.13 24.59 -32.97
C ALA A 2 12.69 23.70 -31.79
N ARG A 3 13.39 23.81 -30.66
CA ARG A 3 13.05 23.08 -29.41
C ARG A 3 11.80 23.71 -28.77
N PRO A 4 10.77 22.94 -28.41
CA PRO A 4 9.53 23.48 -27.86
C PRO A 4 9.80 24.16 -26.50
N ARG A 5 9.15 25.31 -26.27
CA ARG A 5 9.26 26.10 -25.03
C ARG A 5 8.57 25.34 -23.89
N LYS A 6 9.30 25.15 -22.78
CA LYS A 6 8.84 24.43 -21.58
C LYS A 6 7.72 25.23 -20.89
N HIS A 7 6.63 24.54 -20.51
CA HIS A 7 5.44 25.11 -19.88
C HIS A 7 5.75 25.99 -18.65
N PRO A 8 4.99 27.09 -18.41
CA PRO A 8 5.23 28.04 -17.31
C PRO A 8 4.90 27.48 -15.91
N GLU A 9 4.10 26.42 -15.82
CA GLU A 9 3.63 25.80 -14.55
C GLU A 9 4.63 24.78 -13.94
N GLY A 10 5.82 24.62 -14.54
CA GLY A 10 6.85 23.66 -14.10
C GLY A 10 7.83 24.21 -13.06
N LEU A 11 8.52 23.30 -12.37
CA LEU A 11 9.69 23.59 -11.54
C LEU A 11 10.81 24.19 -12.40
N ASN A 12 10.87 25.53 -12.44
CA ASN A 12 11.70 26.28 -13.39
C ASN A 12 12.94 26.93 -12.78
N ARG A 13 13.10 26.88 -11.45
CA ARG A 13 14.22 27.49 -10.71
C ARG A 13 14.94 26.41 -9.89
N THR A 14 16.26 26.38 -9.96
CA THR A 14 17.10 25.46 -9.19
C THR A 14 17.68 26.18 -7.97
N VAL A 15 17.61 25.54 -6.81
CA VAL A 15 18.29 25.96 -5.58
C VAL A 15 19.32 24.88 -5.23
N SER A 16 20.58 25.27 -5.07
CA SER A 16 21.68 24.35 -4.75
C SER A 16 22.60 24.98 -3.70
N PHE A 17 23.10 24.16 -2.78
CA PHE A 17 24.09 24.56 -1.78
C PHE A 17 25.13 23.44 -1.62
N LYS A 18 26.33 23.81 -1.21
CA LYS A 18 27.41 22.85 -0.97
C LYS A 18 27.32 22.33 0.46
N LEU A 19 27.56 21.03 0.63
CA LEU A 19 27.61 20.37 1.92
C LEU A 19 29.01 19.82 2.15
N SER A 20 29.41 19.75 3.42
CA SER A 20 30.54 18.92 3.82
C SER A 20 30.21 17.44 3.60
N GLU A 21 31.22 16.57 3.54
CA GLU A 21 30.97 15.12 3.39
C GLU A 21 30.11 14.56 4.53
N VAL A 22 30.34 15.02 5.77
CA VAL A 22 29.57 14.61 6.95
C VAL A 22 28.12 15.04 6.83
N ASP A 23 27.86 16.29 6.43
CA ASP A 23 26.50 16.80 6.28
C ASP A 23 25.77 16.15 5.12
N TYR A 24 26.50 15.81 4.04
CA TYR A 24 25.93 15.07 2.92
C TYR A 24 25.52 13.65 3.34
N LEU A 25 26.31 12.97 4.16
CA LEU A 25 25.94 11.65 4.69
C LEU A 25 24.71 11.73 5.61
N ASN A 26 24.65 12.76 6.46
CA ASN A 26 23.48 13.03 7.30
C ASN A 26 22.23 13.33 6.46
N TYR A 27 22.37 14.15 5.42
CA TYR A 27 21.31 14.47 4.48
C TYR A 27 20.80 13.21 3.78
N THR A 28 21.69 12.42 3.16
CA THR A 28 21.30 11.21 2.43
C THR A 28 20.66 10.15 3.32
N THR A 29 21.11 10.02 4.57
CA THR A 29 20.47 9.14 5.57
C THR A 29 19.04 9.58 5.86
N LYS A 30 18.80 10.89 6.06
CA LYS A 30 17.46 11.44 6.28
C LYS A 30 16.55 11.27 5.06
N VAL A 31 17.08 11.49 3.85
CA VAL A 31 16.31 11.26 2.61
C VAL A 31 15.92 9.79 2.49
N LYS A 32 16.85 8.85 2.69
CA LYS A 32 16.56 7.41 2.65
C LYS A 32 15.49 7.02 3.67
N ALA A 33 15.58 7.52 4.90
CA ALA A 33 14.58 7.25 5.94
C ALA A 33 13.19 7.79 5.60
N SER A 34 13.09 8.89 4.84
CA SER A 34 11.81 9.48 4.43
C SER A 34 11.07 8.70 3.34
N GLY A 35 11.80 7.91 2.53
CA GLY A 35 11.26 7.26 1.34
C GLY A 35 10.88 8.22 0.19
N LEU A 36 11.26 9.50 0.27
CA LEU A 36 11.02 10.51 -0.76
C LEU A 36 12.25 10.73 -1.65
N PRO A 37 12.09 11.21 -2.90
CA PRO A 37 13.22 11.67 -3.69
C PRO A 37 13.80 12.97 -3.11
N ASN A 38 15.10 13.18 -3.31
CA ASN A 38 15.86 14.33 -2.77
C ASN A 38 15.15 15.68 -2.92
N SER A 39 14.58 15.97 -4.10
CA SER A 39 13.92 17.25 -4.39
C SER A 39 12.62 17.45 -3.60
N ASP A 40 11.86 16.38 -3.38
CA ASP A 40 10.59 16.46 -2.66
C ASP A 40 10.82 16.50 -1.16
N PHE A 41 11.78 15.71 -0.67
CA PHE A 41 12.29 15.83 0.69
C PHE A 41 12.72 17.26 1.02
N PHE A 42 13.56 17.86 0.16
CA PHE A 42 14.06 19.21 0.36
C PHE A 42 12.93 20.25 0.32
N ARG A 43 12.00 20.13 -0.64
CA ARG A 43 10.85 21.02 -0.75
C ARG A 43 9.95 20.95 0.48
N GLU A 44 9.68 19.74 0.97
CA GLU A 44 8.86 19.55 2.17
C GLU A 44 9.53 20.15 3.40
N VAL A 45 10.80 19.82 3.67
CA VAL A 45 11.52 20.34 4.85
C VAL A 45 11.63 21.87 4.84
N VAL A 46 12.04 22.44 3.70
CA VAL A 46 12.35 23.87 3.61
C VAL A 46 11.10 24.74 3.47
N LEU A 47 10.08 24.31 2.72
CA LEU A 47 8.88 25.13 2.52
C LEU A 47 7.84 24.97 3.63
N THR A 48 7.81 23.83 4.32
CA THR A 48 6.81 23.58 5.38
C THR A 48 7.33 23.84 6.80
N ASN A 49 8.59 24.26 6.95
CA ASN A 49 9.26 24.49 8.25
C ASN A 49 9.16 23.30 9.23
N LYS A 50 8.97 22.07 8.71
CA LYS A 50 9.00 20.85 9.50
C LYS A 50 10.45 20.46 9.80
N THR A 51 10.95 20.85 10.96
CA THR A 51 12.30 20.49 11.46
C THR A 51 12.42 19.00 11.83
N GLN A 52 11.30 18.32 12.06
CA GLN A 52 11.20 16.87 12.18
C GLN A 52 10.28 16.32 11.09
N ILE A 53 10.84 15.52 10.19
CA ILE A 53 10.05 14.69 9.29
C ILE A 53 9.67 13.45 10.06
N THR A 54 8.38 13.29 10.34
CA THR A 54 7.84 12.01 10.79
C THR A 54 8.01 11.03 9.64
N ALA A 55 8.95 10.09 9.76
CA ALA A 55 9.09 9.01 8.80
C ALA A 55 7.72 8.36 8.60
N LYS A 56 7.27 8.20 7.35
CA LYS A 56 6.07 7.38 7.10
C LYS A 56 6.38 6.01 7.70
N PRO A 57 5.50 5.45 8.55
CA PRO A 57 5.73 4.12 9.07
C PRO A 57 5.93 3.20 7.87
N GLN A 58 7.13 2.63 7.74
CA GLN A 58 7.35 1.57 6.77
C GLN A 58 6.32 0.52 7.10
N LYS A 59 5.40 0.22 6.17
CA LYS A 59 4.52 -0.94 6.32
C LYS A 59 5.46 -2.11 6.59
N SER A 60 5.37 -2.71 7.78
CA SER A 60 6.20 -3.84 8.16
C SER A 60 6.13 -4.88 7.04
N GLU A 61 7.25 -5.56 6.75
CA GLU A 61 7.24 -6.66 5.78
C GLU A 61 6.18 -7.71 6.16
N ASP A 62 5.92 -7.86 7.46
CA ASP A 62 4.85 -8.67 8.02
C ASP A 62 3.46 -8.20 7.57
N ARG A 63 3.18 -6.89 7.60
CA ARG A 63 1.91 -6.33 7.10
C ARG A 63 1.74 -6.56 5.60
N LYS A 64 2.79 -6.43 4.80
CA LYS A 64 2.73 -6.72 3.36
C LYS A 64 2.44 -8.21 3.11
N ARG A 65 3.12 -9.08 3.85
CA ARG A 65 2.91 -10.54 3.76
C ARG A 65 1.50 -10.93 4.20
N LEU A 66 0.98 -10.30 5.26
CA LEU A 66 -0.38 -10.51 5.73
C LEU A 66 -1.42 -10.09 4.69
N VAL A 67 -1.29 -8.89 4.11
CA VAL A 67 -2.19 -8.45 3.02
C VAL A 67 -2.13 -9.40 1.83
N PHE A 68 -0.94 -9.89 1.47
CA PHE A 68 -0.80 -10.87 0.39
C PHE A 68 -1.51 -12.19 0.68
N LEU A 69 -1.31 -12.76 1.88
CA LEU A 69 -1.99 -13.99 2.29
C LEU A 69 -3.51 -13.80 2.33
N PHE A 70 -3.96 -12.63 2.75
CA PHE A 70 -5.35 -12.26 2.80
C PHE A 70 -6.02 -12.25 1.42
N ASP A 71 -5.35 -11.65 0.44
CA ASP A 71 -5.82 -11.61 -0.94
C ASP A 71 -5.92 -13.03 -1.53
N LYS A 72 -4.95 -13.90 -1.22
CA LYS A 72 -5.01 -15.31 -1.63
C LYS A 72 -6.17 -16.06 -0.98
N THR A 73 -6.38 -15.88 0.32
CA THR A 73 -7.48 -16.54 1.02
C THR A 73 -8.84 -16.05 0.52
N SER A 74 -9.00 -14.73 0.31
CA SER A 74 -10.24 -14.14 -0.20
C SER A 74 -10.60 -14.67 -1.59
N ASN A 75 -9.60 -14.79 -2.48
CA ASN A 75 -9.80 -15.40 -3.79
C ASN A 75 -10.22 -16.87 -3.70
N ASN A 76 -9.64 -17.64 -2.77
CA ASN A 76 -10.04 -19.03 -2.56
C ASN A 76 -11.48 -19.15 -2.04
N LEU A 77 -11.90 -18.28 -1.12
CA LEU A 77 -13.29 -18.24 -0.63
C LEU A 77 -14.27 -17.97 -1.78
N ASN A 78 -13.97 -17.01 -2.66
CA ASN A 78 -14.79 -16.73 -3.83
C ASN A 78 -14.87 -17.94 -4.78
N GLN A 79 -13.76 -18.65 -5.00
CA GLN A 79 -13.77 -19.85 -5.84
C GLN A 79 -14.63 -20.96 -5.23
N LEU A 80 -14.59 -21.15 -3.91
CA LEU A 80 -15.44 -22.11 -3.21
C LEU A 80 -16.92 -21.73 -3.31
N ALA A 81 -17.26 -20.45 -3.14
CA ALA A 81 -18.63 -19.95 -3.29
C ALA A 81 -19.15 -20.18 -4.73
N HIS A 82 -18.35 -19.86 -5.74
CA HIS A 82 -18.70 -20.10 -7.13
C HIS A 82 -18.91 -21.59 -7.42
N ARG A 83 -18.04 -22.45 -6.88
CA ARG A 83 -18.16 -23.90 -7.07
C ARG A 83 -19.41 -24.45 -6.40
N ALA A 84 -19.69 -24.02 -5.18
CA ALA A 84 -20.88 -24.42 -4.45
C ALA A 84 -22.16 -24.01 -5.19
N ASN A 85 -22.21 -22.79 -5.75
CA ASN A 85 -23.33 -22.34 -6.58
C ASN A 85 -23.52 -23.23 -7.82
N ALA A 86 -22.43 -23.56 -8.52
CA ALA A 86 -22.50 -24.44 -9.69
C ALA A 86 -22.99 -25.86 -9.33
N ASP A 87 -22.57 -26.39 -8.18
CA ASP A 87 -22.98 -27.71 -7.71
C ASP A 87 -24.44 -27.72 -7.18
N TYR A 88 -24.91 -26.63 -6.58
CA TYR A 88 -26.32 -26.43 -6.22
C TYR A 88 -27.22 -26.36 -7.47
N LEU A 89 -26.87 -25.54 -8.46
CA LEU A 89 -27.60 -25.44 -9.73
C LEU A 89 -27.62 -26.76 -10.52
N ALA A 90 -26.61 -27.61 -10.33
CA ALA A 90 -26.54 -28.95 -10.91
C ALA A 90 -27.32 -30.02 -10.10
N GLY A 91 -27.99 -29.64 -9.01
CA GLY A 91 -28.73 -30.56 -8.13
C GLY A 91 -27.84 -31.51 -7.32
N ARG A 92 -26.52 -31.25 -7.24
CA ARG A 92 -25.55 -32.07 -6.51
C ARG A 92 -25.41 -31.68 -5.04
N LEU A 93 -25.93 -30.51 -4.68
CA LEU A 93 -25.95 -29.96 -3.33
C LEU A 93 -27.40 -29.67 -2.94
N SER A 94 -27.79 -30.07 -1.73
CA SER A 94 -29.08 -29.64 -1.18
C SER A 94 -29.02 -28.17 -0.78
N GLU A 95 -30.17 -27.50 -0.83
CA GLU A 95 -30.30 -26.09 -0.45
C GLU A 95 -29.79 -25.81 0.97
N ALA A 96 -30.17 -26.65 1.94
CA ALA A 96 -29.72 -26.52 3.33
C ALA A 96 -28.19 -26.57 3.48
N VAL A 97 -27.52 -27.47 2.74
CA VAL A 97 -26.05 -27.57 2.78
C VAL A 97 -25.39 -26.41 2.03
N TYR A 98 -26.00 -25.95 0.95
CA TYR A 98 -25.53 -24.78 0.19
C TYR A 98 -25.59 -23.50 1.04
N GLU A 99 -26.71 -23.24 1.70
CA GLU A 99 -26.88 -22.07 2.59
C GLU A 99 -25.90 -22.11 3.76
N GLN A 100 -25.75 -23.28 4.40
CA GLN A 100 -24.79 -23.44 5.49
C GLN A 100 -23.35 -23.17 5.03
N LEU A 101 -22.99 -23.64 3.85
CA LEU A 101 -21.65 -23.43 3.29
C LEU A 101 -21.39 -21.96 2.96
N LEU A 102 -22.38 -21.23 2.42
CA LEU A 102 -22.25 -19.80 2.19
C LEU A 102 -22.09 -19.02 3.49
N LEU A 103 -22.85 -19.37 4.53
CA LEU A 103 -22.75 -18.74 5.85
C LEU A 103 -21.35 -18.91 6.45
N GLU A 104 -20.77 -20.11 6.34
CA GLU A 104 -19.42 -20.37 6.84
C GLU A 104 -18.35 -19.60 6.04
N LEU A 105 -18.46 -19.53 4.71
CA LEU A 105 -17.54 -18.73 3.89
C LEU A 105 -17.62 -17.24 4.23
N GLU A 106 -18.83 -16.72 4.48
CA GLU A 106 -19.04 -15.33 4.91
C GLU A 106 -18.43 -15.08 6.29
N ASN A 107 -18.63 -15.99 7.25
CA ASN A 107 -18.04 -15.89 8.58
C ASN A 107 -16.51 -15.84 8.53
N ILE A 108 -15.88 -16.69 7.72
CA ILE A 108 -14.42 -16.67 7.52
C ILE A 108 -13.98 -15.32 6.95
N GLY A 109 -14.70 -14.79 5.94
CA GLY A 109 -14.43 -13.47 5.37
C GLY A 109 -14.48 -12.35 6.42
N ARG A 110 -15.52 -12.34 7.27
CA ARG A 110 -15.67 -11.35 8.35
C ARG A 110 -14.57 -11.45 9.40
N TYR A 111 -14.18 -12.65 9.82
CA TYR A 111 -13.09 -12.84 10.78
C TYR A 111 -11.77 -12.34 10.22
N LEU A 112 -11.51 -12.63 8.95
CA LEU A 112 -10.36 -12.10 8.24
C LEU A 112 -10.40 -10.57 8.28
N GLU A 113 -11.48 -9.91 7.85
CA GLU A 113 -11.53 -8.44 7.78
C GLU A 113 -11.32 -7.77 9.15
N ALA A 114 -11.86 -8.36 10.22
CA ALA A 114 -11.70 -7.89 11.58
C ALA A 114 -10.25 -7.95 12.11
N THR A 115 -9.37 -8.75 11.48
CA THR A 115 -7.95 -8.84 11.89
C THR A 115 -7.07 -7.75 11.27
N LEU A 116 -7.46 -7.19 10.12
CA LEU A 116 -6.66 -6.18 9.38
C LEU A 116 -6.32 -4.91 10.19
N PRO A 117 -7.22 -4.36 11.05
CA PRO A 117 -6.89 -3.18 11.86
C PRO A 117 -5.89 -3.46 12.99
N ASN A 118 -5.72 -4.72 13.39
CA ASN A 118 -4.91 -5.12 14.56
C ASN A 118 -3.44 -5.40 14.22
N VAL A 119 -3.05 -5.24 12.94
CA VAL A 119 -1.69 -5.52 12.46
C VAL A 119 -0.92 -4.21 12.29
N ASN A 120 0.04 -3.96 13.19
CA ASN A 120 0.95 -2.81 13.17
C ASN A 120 2.02 -2.90 12.06
#